data_AF-A0A517IF50-F1
#
_entry.id   AF-A0A517IF50-F1
#
_cell.length_a   1.000
_cell.length_b   1.000
_cell.length_c   1.000
_cell.angle_alpha   90.00
_cell.angle_beta   90.00
_cell.angle_gamma   90.00
#
_symmetry.space_group_name_H-M   'P 1'
#
loop_
_entity.id
_entity.type
_entity.pdbx_description
1 polymer ?
#
loop_
_entity_poly.entity_id
_entity_poly.type
_entity_poly.pdbx_seq_one_letter_code
_entity_poly.pdbx_strand_id
1 'polypeptide(L)' 'MHINVASLRKKVLTRRKRVIILKRYSQQQLRSALLNAKASLEVEGLILTPEEDRLLLEHADGKMSYREFLARAKEIAKNV' A
#
# COMPACT_ATOMS: atom_id res chain seq x y z
N MET A 1 -28.24 21.19 -15.73
CA MET A 1 -27.35 20.23 -16.42
C MET A 1 -26.99 20.83 -17.77
N HIS A 2 -25.74 21.24 -17.97
CA HIS A 2 -25.29 21.79 -19.25
C HIS A 2 -24.18 20.90 -19.80
N ILE A 3 -24.52 20.12 -20.83
CA ILE A 3 -23.59 19.44 -21.70
C ILE A 3 -23.20 20.48 -22.75
N ASN A 4 -21.90 20.75 -22.93
CA ASN A 4 -21.43 21.55 -24.06
C ASN A 4 -20.47 20.70 -24.90
N VAL A 5 -20.85 20.57 -26.17
CA VAL A 5 -20.34 19.59 -27.13
C VAL A 5 -19.11 20.15 -27.84
N ALA A 6 -18.13 19.27 -27.96
CA ALA A 6 -16.93 19.27 -28.79
C ALA A 6 -16.78 20.36 -29.88
N SER A 7 -15.59 20.96 -29.93
CA SER A 7 -15.00 21.45 -31.19
C SER A 7 -13.48 21.32 -31.17
N LEU A 8 -13.00 20.29 -31.88
CA LEU A 8 -11.85 20.30 -32.79
C LEU A 8 -10.49 20.80 -32.27
N ARG A 9 -9.52 19.87 -32.17
CA ARG A 9 -8.55 19.65 -33.28
C ARG A 9 -7.64 18.44 -33.04
N LYS A 10 -7.41 17.76 -34.16
CA LYS A 10 -6.71 16.50 -34.39
C LYS A 10 -5.27 16.48 -33.86
N LYS A 11 -4.86 15.26 -33.48
CA LYS A 11 -3.51 14.67 -33.60
C LYS A 11 -2.37 15.42 -32.92
N VAL A 12 -2.06 15.00 -31.69
CA VAL A 12 -0.67 14.70 -31.32
C VAL A 12 -0.68 13.44 -30.44
N LEU A 13 -0.39 12.29 -31.05
CA LEU A 13 0.08 11.09 -30.38
C LEU A 13 1.47 11.40 -29.79
N THR A 14 1.52 12.05 -28.62
CA THR A 14 2.77 12.14 -27.86
C THR A 14 2.72 11.15 -26.72
N ARG A 15 3.66 10.20 -26.77
CA ARG A 15 4.04 9.28 -25.71
C ARG A 15 4.23 10.06 -24.38
N ARG A 16 3.17 10.29 -23.62
CA ARG A 16 3.28 10.77 -22.24
C ARG A 16 3.81 9.60 -21.43
N LYS A 17 5.11 9.65 -21.08
CA LYS A 17 5.67 8.85 -19.98
C LYS A 17 4.69 8.98 -18.82
N ARG A 18 3.96 7.91 -18.49
CA ARG A 18 3.12 7.88 -17.29
C ARG A 18 4.08 7.91 -16.12
N VAL A 19 4.39 9.10 -15.63
CA VAL A 19 5.08 9.26 -14.36
C VAL A 19 4.08 8.78 -13.32
N ILE A 20 4.30 7.60 -12.75
CA ILE A 20 3.55 7.14 -11.60
C ILE A 20 3.96 8.07 -10.47
N ILE A 21 3.15 9.11 -10.22
CA ILE A 21 3.30 9.94 -9.04
C ILE A 21 2.93 9.04 -7.87
N LEU A 22 3.94 8.48 -7.20
CA LEU A 22 3.74 7.75 -5.95
C LEU A 22 3.17 8.73 -4.95
N LYS A 23 1.86 8.63 -4.70
CA LYS A 23 1.17 9.42 -3.69
C LYS A 23 1.82 9.09 -2.35
N ARG A 24 2.47 10.08 -1.73
CA ARG A 24 3.01 9.94 -0.38
C ARG A 24 1.84 10.00 0.59
N TYR A 25 1.62 8.91 1.32
CA TYR A 25 0.61 8.84 2.37
C TYR A 25 1.18 9.43 3.67
N SER A 26 0.32 10.08 4.45
CA SER A 26 0.69 10.49 5.80
C SER A 26 0.79 9.28 6.73
N GLN A 27 1.51 9.42 7.84
CA GLN A 27 1.61 8.38 8.87
C GLN A 27 0.24 7.95 9.42
N GLN A 28 -0.69 8.91 9.56
CA GLN A 28 -2.06 8.61 9.96
C GLN A 28 -2.78 7.74 8.91
N GLN A 29 -2.62 8.05 7.62
CA GLN A 29 -3.23 7.26 6.54
C GLN A 29 -2.66 5.83 6.49
N LEU A 30 -1.35 5.67 6.71
CA LEU A 30 -0.71 4.36 6.77
C LEU A 30 -1.23 3.52 7.94
N ARG A 31 -1.38 4.13 9.12
CA ARG A 31 -1.95 3.46 10.31
C ARG A 31 -3.39 3.01 10.05
N SER A 32 -4.23 3.87 9.48
CA SER A 32 -5.60 3.50 9.11
C SER A 32 -5.64 2.37 8.09
N ALA A 33 -4.76 2.41 7.08
CA ALA A 33 -4.66 1.34 6.09
C ALA A 33 -4.24 0.00 6.72
N LEU A 34 -3.29 0.03 7.66
CA LEU A 34 -2.84 -1.16 8.38
C LEU A 34 -3.97 -1.75 9.25
N LEU A 35 -4.72 -0.92 9.97
CA LEU A 35 -5.87 -1.38 10.76
C LEU A 35 -6.94 -2.05 9.89
N ASN A 36 -7.27 -1.45 8.74
CA ASN A 36 -8.23 -2.03 7.81
C ASN A 36 -7.74 -3.36 7.23
N ALA A 37 -6.44 -3.47 6.93
CA ALA A 37 -5.86 -4.72 6.45
C ALA A 37 -5.95 -5.82 7.51
N LYS A 38 -5.61 -5.51 8.77
CA LYS A 38 -5.75 -6.46 9.89
C LYS A 38 -7.20 -6.93 10.06
N ALA A 39 -8.16 -6.00 10.08
CA ALA A 39 -9.57 -6.34 10.17
C ALA A 39 -10.04 -7.22 9.00
N SER A 40 -9.51 -7.01 7.79
CA SER A 40 -9.84 -7.84 6.62
C SER A 40 -9.33 -9.27 6.80
N LEU A 41 -8.13 -9.45 7.36
CA LEU A 41 -7.58 -10.77 7.67
C LEU A 41 -8.38 -11.48 8.76
N GLU A 42 -8.77 -10.76 9.81
CA GLU A 42 -9.58 -11.31 10.91
C GLU A 42 -10.94 -11.83 10.43
N VAL A 43 -11.59 -11.14 9.49
CA VAL A 43 -12.84 -11.60 8.85
C VAL A 43 -12.66 -12.95 8.15
N GLU A 44 -11.48 -13.19 7.57
CA GLU A 44 -11.12 -14.46 6.92
C GLU A 44 -10.63 -15.53 7.92
N GLY A 45 -10.62 -15.23 9.22
CA GLY A 45 -10.09 -16.12 10.27
C GLY A 45 -8.57 -16.17 10.33
N LEU A 46 -7.88 -15.27 9.64
CA LEU A 46 -6.42 -15.14 9.65
C LEU A 46 -6.01 -14.14 10.74
N ILE A 47 -5.61 -14.67 11.89
CA ILE A 47 -5.18 -13.86 13.04
C ILE A 47 -3.66 -13.76 13.02
N LEU A 48 -3.15 -12.53 13.02
CA LEU A 48 -1.71 -12.28 13.14
C LEU A 48 -1.23 -12.64 14.54
N THR A 49 -0.10 -13.33 14.61
CA THR A 49 0.62 -13.53 15.88
C THR A 49 1.16 -12.20 16.40
N PRO A 50 1.44 -12.08 17.71
CA PRO A 50 2.06 -10.88 18.27
C PRO A 50 3.39 -10.49 17.61
N GLU A 51 4.14 -11.47 17.11
CA GLU A 51 5.43 -11.25 16.43
C GLU A 51 5.23 -10.66 15.03
N GLU A 52 4.27 -11.19 14.26
CA GLU A 52 3.90 -10.65 12.95
C GLU A 52 3.32 -9.24 13.06
N ASP A 53 2.48 -9.00 14.08
CA ASP A 53 1.90 -7.69 14.33
C ASP A 53 2.96 -6.63 14.62
N ARG A 54 3.93 -6.98 15.47
CA ARG A 54 5.07 -6.13 15.79
C ARG A 54 5.92 -5.83 14.55
N LEU A 55 6.19 -6.83 13.73
CA LEU A 55 6.96 -6.67 12.50
C LEU A 55 6.28 -5.68 11.53
N LEU A 56 4.95 -5.78 11.37
CA LEU A 56 4.18 -4.85 10.54
C LEU A 56 4.21 -3.42 11.08
N LEU A 57 4.10 -3.24 12.41
CA LEU A 57 4.16 -1.93 13.05
C LEU A 57 5.53 -1.28 12.90
N GLU A 58 6.62 -2.02 13.12
CA GLU A 58 7.97 -1.50 12.95
C GLU A 58 8.25 -1.07 11.50
N HIS A 59 7.75 -1.83 10.52
CA HIS A 59 7.85 -1.45 9.11
C HIS A 59 7.02 -0.20 8.79
N ALA A 60 5.78 -0.13 9.27
CA ALA A 60 4.88 1.01 9.06
C ALA A 60 5.42 2.32 9.67
N ASP A 61 6.05 2.23 10.84
CA ASP A 61 6.74 3.35 11.51
C ASP A 61 8.06 3.74 10.80
N GLY A 62 8.52 3.00 9.79
CA GLY A 62 9.75 3.27 9.05
C GLY A 62 11.03 2.90 9.79
N LYS A 63 10.94 2.05 10.83
CA LYS A 63 12.09 1.59 11.62
C LYS A 63 12.96 0.56 10.91
N MET A 64 12.47 -0.01 9.81
CA MET A 64 13.19 -0.97 8.97
C MET A 64 12.90 -0.76 7.49
N SER A 65 13.87 -1.11 6.65
CA SER A 65 13.72 -1.13 5.21
C SER A 65 12.81 -2.28 4.74
N TYR A 66 12.27 -2.15 3.53
CA TYR A 66 11.46 -3.21 2.92
C TYR A 66 12.22 -4.53 2.76
N ARG A 67 13.54 -4.48 2.50
CA ARG A 67 14.37 -5.69 2.39
C ARG A 67 14.51 -6.41 3.73
N GLU A 68 14.73 -5.67 4.81
CA GLU A 68 14.81 -6.22 6.17
C GLU A 68 13.45 -6.79 6.61
N PHE A 69 12.37 -6.07 6.32
CA PHE A 69 11.00 -6.54 6.57
C PHE A 69 10.76 -7.89 5.88
N LEU A 70 11.06 -8.00 4.59
CA LEU A 70 10.87 -9.26 3.84
C LEU A 70 11.76 -10.39 4.35
N ALA A 71 12.99 -10.10 4.78
CA ALA A 71 13.87 -11.11 5.34
C ALA A 71 13.28 -11.68 6.64
N ARG A 72 12.87 -10.81 7.57
CA ARG A 72 12.25 -11.21 8.85
C ARG A 72 10.92 -11.91 8.65
N ALA A 73 10.07 -11.41 7.75
CA ALA A 73 8.79 -12.06 7.44
C ALA A 73 8.98 -13.50 6.94
N LYS A 74 10.01 -13.72 6.09
CA LYS A 74 10.36 -15.07 5.61
C LYS A 74 10.92 -15.97 6.71
N GLU A 75 11.65 -15.41 7.66
CA GLU A 75 12.15 -16.17 8.81
C GLU A 75 11.02 -16.61 9.72
N ILE A 76 10.09 -15.70 10.04
CA ILE A 76 8.88 -16.04 10.81
C ILE A 76 8.10 -17.13 10.10
N ALA A 77 7.81 -16.96 8.80
CA ALA A 77 7.02 -17.92 8.03
C ALA A 77 7.65 -19.33 7.90
N LYS A 78 8.96 -19.48 8.17
CA LYS A 78 9.63 -20.80 8.22
C LYS A 78 9.46 -21.51 9.57
N ASN A 79 9.15 -20.75 10.61
CA ASN A 79 9.06 -21.20 11.99
C ASN A 79 7.61 -21.40 12.47
N VAL A 80 6.63 -21.20 11.59
CA VAL A 80 5.19 -21.46 11.82
C VAL A 80 4.82 -22.89 11.42
#